data_AF-A0A7R9L9J1-F1
#
_entry.id   AF-A0A7R9L9J1-F1
#
_cell.length_a   1.000
_cell.length_b   1.000
_cell.length_c   1.000
_cell.angle_alpha   90.00
_cell.angle_beta   90.00
_cell.angle_gamma   90.00
#
_symmetry.space_group_name_H-M   'P 1'
#
loop_
_entity.id
_entity.type
_entity.pdbx_description
1 polymer ?
#
loop_
_entity_poly.entity_id
_entity_poly.type
_entity_poly.pdbx_seq_one_letter_code
_entity_poly.pdbx_strand_id
1 'polypeptide(L)'
;MGDLSLLKGWNATLPNTEVMPVLFLGHGSPMNAIQTNDFTRTWNSIGAEMDVQPTAILCISAHWLTQGGTAVTAMQQPKTIHDFGRFPQAFWGLDHGTWGVLCHVFPQANIPVVQLSVDYSQGAQYHYDLAKQLAQLRRKGKLMQR
;
A
#
# COMPACT_ATOMS: atom_id res chain seq x y z
N MET A 1 3.06 -16.31 9.08
CA MET A 1 2.24 -15.17 8.64
C MET A 1 2.02 -14.27 9.85
N GLY A 2 2.25 -12.96 9.70
CA GLY A 2 1.99 -12.02 10.78
C GLY A 2 0.50 -11.74 10.92
N ASP A 3 0.01 -11.66 12.16
CA ASP A 3 -1.35 -11.23 12.44
C ASP A 3 -1.43 -9.69 12.57
N LEU A 4 -2.63 -9.17 12.79
CA LEU A 4 -2.88 -7.72 12.93
C LEU A 4 -2.11 -7.07 14.10
N SER A 5 -1.52 -7.84 15.03
CA SER A 5 -0.69 -7.28 16.12
C SER A 5 0.59 -6.61 15.60
N LEU A 6 1.13 -7.05 14.46
CA LEU A 6 2.29 -6.40 13.84
C LEU A 6 1.98 -4.98 13.37
N LEU A 7 0.76 -4.75 12.87
CA LEU A 7 0.31 -3.40 12.52
C LEU A 7 0.28 -2.49 13.75
N LYS A 8 -0.04 -3.03 14.94
CA LYS A 8 -0.03 -2.25 16.18
C LYS A 8 1.38 -1.81 16.57
N GLY A 9 2.36 -2.70 16.48
CA GLY A 9 3.77 -2.39 16.76
C GLY A 9 4.32 -1.31 15.84
N TRP A 10 4.12 -1.47 14.53
CA TRP A 10 4.51 -0.47 13.52
C TRP A 10 3.74 0.85 13.66
N ASN A 11 2.49 0.81 14.11
CA ASN A 11 1.71 2.02 14.40
C ASN A 11 2.23 2.83 15.59
N ALA A 12 2.96 2.22 16.53
CA ALA A 12 3.51 2.92 17.68
C ALA A 12 4.74 3.76 17.33
N THR A 13 5.45 3.44 16.23
CA THR A 13 6.72 4.07 15.85
C THR A 13 6.56 5.26 14.90
N LEU A 14 5.34 5.55 14.43
CA LEU A 14 5.08 6.60 13.43
C LEU A 14 4.50 7.86 14.08
N PRO A 15 4.87 9.06 13.58
CA PRO A 15 4.37 10.33 14.10
C PRO A 15 2.86 10.50 13.83
N ASN A 16 2.19 11.29 14.64
CA ASN A 16 0.83 11.74 14.34
C ASN A 16 0.86 12.80 13.24
N THR A 17 -0.14 12.79 12.36
CA THR A 17 -0.28 13.74 11.26
C THR A 17 -1.74 14.15 11.09
N GLU A 18 -1.97 15.10 10.19
CA GLU A 18 -3.28 15.28 9.58
C GLU A 18 -3.81 13.98 8.97
N VAL A 19 -5.13 13.88 8.84
CA VAL A 19 -5.79 12.69 8.31
C VAL A 19 -5.39 12.50 6.84
N MET A 20 -4.57 11.49 6.57
CA MET A 20 -4.17 11.16 5.20
C MET A 20 -5.36 10.69 4.36
N PRO A 21 -5.37 10.94 3.04
CA PRO A 21 -6.43 10.43 2.16
C PRO A 21 -6.44 8.89 2.08
N VAL A 22 -7.49 8.34 1.47
CA VAL A 22 -7.55 6.94 1.05
C VAL A 22 -7.65 6.94 -0.46
N LEU A 23 -6.79 6.17 -1.13
CA LEU A 23 -6.79 6.02 -2.58
C LEU A 23 -7.34 4.64 -2.93
N PHE A 24 -8.30 4.61 -3.85
CA PHE A 24 -8.81 3.38 -4.46
C PHE A 24 -8.40 3.40 -5.94
N LEU A 25 -7.41 2.59 -6.31
CA LEU A 25 -6.75 2.70 -7.61
C LEU A 25 -6.72 1.33 -8.30
N GLY A 26 -7.40 1.24 -9.45
CA GLY A 26 -7.27 0.07 -10.31
C GLY A 26 -5.89 0.03 -10.95
N HIS A 27 -5.09 -1.00 -10.65
CA HIS A 27 -3.73 -1.14 -11.18
C HIS A 27 -3.68 -1.48 -12.68
N GLY A 28 -4.76 -2.06 -13.22
CA GLY A 28 -4.86 -2.43 -14.63
C GLY A 28 -3.78 -3.42 -15.08
N SER A 29 -3.27 -3.23 -16.30
CA SER A 29 -2.24 -4.06 -16.89
C SER A 29 -0.92 -3.96 -16.12
N PRO A 30 -0.19 -5.07 -15.87
CA PRO A 30 1.16 -5.03 -15.33
C PRO A 30 2.11 -4.12 -16.12
N MET A 31 1.84 -3.91 -17.41
CA MET A 31 2.62 -3.02 -18.28
C MET A 31 2.57 -1.55 -17.85
N ASN A 32 1.54 -1.13 -17.12
CA ASN A 32 1.45 0.22 -16.57
C ASN A 32 2.66 0.57 -15.70
N ALA A 33 3.32 -0.42 -15.09
CA ALA A 33 4.50 -0.14 -14.27
C ALA A 33 5.70 0.39 -15.07
N ILE A 34 5.77 0.15 -16.38
CA ILE A 34 6.87 0.58 -17.26
C ILE A 34 6.40 1.47 -18.42
N GLN A 35 5.11 1.77 -18.51
CA GLN A 35 4.52 2.55 -19.59
C GLN A 35 3.98 3.90 -19.10
N THR A 36 4.03 4.90 -19.99
CA THR A 36 3.36 6.18 -19.77
C THR A 36 2.06 6.22 -20.58
N ASN A 37 0.92 6.33 -19.90
CA ASN A 37 -0.42 6.43 -20.48
C ASN A 37 -1.32 7.31 -19.60
N ASP A 38 -2.61 7.42 -19.92
CA ASP A 38 -3.53 8.30 -19.19
C ASP A 38 -3.67 7.93 -17.70
N PHE A 39 -3.66 6.64 -17.37
CA PHE A 39 -3.70 6.17 -15.99
C PHE A 39 -2.43 6.55 -15.24
N THR A 40 -1.28 6.25 -15.81
CA THR A 40 0.00 6.48 -15.12
C THR A 40 0.33 7.97 -15.01
N ARG A 41 -0.09 8.80 -15.97
CA ARG A 41 -0.07 10.27 -15.84
C ARG A 41 -0.91 10.75 -14.66
N THR A 42 -2.12 10.22 -14.53
CA THR A 42 -3.01 10.56 -13.40
C THR A 42 -2.39 10.14 -12.06
N TRP A 43 -1.79 8.95 -11.98
CA TRP A 43 -1.12 8.49 -10.76
C TRP A 43 0.07 9.36 -10.37
N ASN A 44 0.87 9.81 -11.35
CA ASN A 44 1.95 10.77 -11.10
C ASN A 44 1.40 12.10 -10.55
N SER A 45 0.32 12.63 -11.13
CA SER A 45 -0.32 13.86 -10.64
C SER A 45 -0.80 13.73 -9.20
N ILE A 46 -1.40 12.59 -8.81
CA ILE A 46 -1.85 12.35 -7.43
C ILE A 46 -0.71 12.56 -6.43
N GLY A 47 0.47 11.97 -6.67
CA GLY A 47 1.61 12.11 -5.77
C GLY A 47 2.24 13.51 -5.77
N ALA A 48 2.29 14.14 -6.94
CA ALA A 48 2.85 15.49 -7.13
C ALA A 48 1.98 16.60 -6.51
N GLU A 49 0.66 16.40 -6.47
CA GLU A 49 -0.31 17.36 -5.94
C GLU A 49 -0.57 17.18 -4.42
N MET A 50 0.06 16.19 -3.77
CA MET A 50 -0.05 16.02 -2.32
C MET A 50 0.78 17.07 -1.56
N ASP A 51 0.11 17.92 -0.80
CA ASP A 51 0.73 18.90 0.10
C ASP A 51 1.64 18.25 1.16
N VAL A 52 1.25 17.07 1.64
CA VAL A 52 1.98 16.32 2.67
C VAL A 52 2.15 14.87 2.22
N GLN A 53 3.41 14.43 2.15
CA GLN A 53 3.75 13.05 1.83
C GLN A 53 3.46 12.12 3.02
N PRO A 54 2.97 10.89 2.78
CA PRO A 54 2.76 9.94 3.86
C PRO A 54 4.10 9.48 4.43
N THR A 55 4.15 9.28 5.75
CA THR A 55 5.31 8.67 6.42
C THR A 55 5.35 7.15 6.25
N ALA A 56 4.25 6.58 5.76
CA ALA A 56 4.03 5.16 5.59
C ALA A 56 2.83 4.87 4.67
N ILE A 57 2.85 3.74 3.96
CA ILE A 57 1.72 3.30 3.13
C ILE A 57 1.24 1.94 3.63
N LEU A 58 -0.07 1.83 3.87
CA LEU A 58 -0.74 0.55 4.04
C LEU A 58 -1.45 0.21 2.72
N CYS A 59 -0.96 -0.79 2.00
CA CYS A 59 -1.55 -1.25 0.76
C CYS A 59 -2.38 -2.51 0.99
N ILE A 60 -3.62 -2.52 0.51
CA ILE A 60 -4.50 -3.69 0.46
C ILE A 60 -4.53 -4.11 -1.00
N SER A 61 -3.96 -5.27 -1.34
CA SER A 61 -3.90 -5.71 -2.74
C SER A 61 -4.91 -6.81 -3.04
N ALA A 62 -5.65 -6.64 -4.15
CA ALA A 62 -6.54 -7.66 -4.71
C ALA A 62 -5.81 -8.93 -5.18
N HIS A 63 -4.49 -8.88 -5.40
CA HIS A 63 -3.71 -10.03 -5.84
C HIS A 63 -3.14 -10.85 -4.71
N TRP A 64 -3.24 -10.37 -3.47
CA TRP A 64 -2.83 -11.14 -2.31
C TRP A 64 -4.06 -11.66 -1.58
N LEU A 65 -4.48 -12.86 -1.97
CA LEU A 65 -5.64 -13.53 -1.40
C LEU A 65 -5.21 -14.58 -0.37
N THR A 66 -5.87 -14.61 0.78
CA THR A 66 -5.66 -15.58 1.85
C THR A 66 -6.98 -16.24 2.24
N GLN A 67 -6.92 -17.42 2.86
CA GLN A 67 -8.09 -18.12 3.38
C GLN A 67 -8.05 -18.16 4.91
N GLY A 68 -9.17 -17.86 5.57
CA GLY A 68 -9.29 -18.03 7.02
C GLY A 68 -8.59 -16.95 7.84
N GLY A 69 -8.25 -15.82 7.21
CA GLY A 69 -7.75 -14.63 7.88
C GLY A 69 -7.07 -13.66 6.93
N THR A 70 -6.98 -12.41 7.37
CA THR A 70 -6.17 -11.36 6.72
C THR A 70 -4.74 -11.42 7.24
N ALA A 71 -3.76 -11.49 6.33
CA ALA A 71 -2.33 -11.53 6.62
C ALA A 71 -1.65 -10.18 6.37
N VAL A 72 -0.59 -9.92 7.12
CA VAL A 72 0.26 -8.73 6.95
C VAL A 72 1.65 -9.17 6.48
N THR A 73 2.27 -8.41 5.57
CA THR A 73 3.67 -8.65 5.19
C THR A 73 4.54 -8.44 6.43
N ALA A 74 5.10 -9.54 6.96
CA ALA A 74 5.83 -9.53 8.22
C ALA A 74 7.24 -8.96 8.01
N MET A 75 7.36 -7.64 8.03
CA MET A 75 8.64 -6.95 8.18
C MET A 75 8.61 -6.13 9.46
N GLN A 76 9.47 -6.46 10.45
CA GLN A 76 9.60 -5.70 11.71
C GLN A 76 9.95 -4.22 11.46
N GLN A 77 10.65 -3.94 10.37
CA GLN A 77 10.81 -2.62 9.76
C GLN A 77 10.56 -2.80 8.27
N PRO A 78 9.41 -2.35 7.72
CA PRO A 78 9.15 -2.45 6.29
C PRO A 78 10.27 -1.69 5.58
N LYS A 79 11.04 -2.39 4.75
CA LYS A 79 12.09 -1.74 3.99
C LYS A 79 11.43 -0.69 3.11
N THR A 80 11.94 0.52 3.19
CA THR A 80 11.72 1.52 2.16
C THR A 80 12.24 0.93 0.85
N ILE A 81 11.37 0.83 -0.15
CA ILE A 81 11.71 0.15 -1.41
C ILE A 81 12.42 1.15 -2.30
N HIS A 82 13.73 1.28 -2.18
CA HIS A 82 14.50 2.37 -2.78
C HIS A 82 14.74 2.32 -4.30
N ASP A 83 14.17 1.36 -5.04
CA ASP A 83 14.47 1.24 -6.48
C ASP A 83 13.26 0.72 -7.28
N PHE A 84 12.67 1.62 -8.07
CA PHE A 84 11.64 1.31 -9.06
C PHE A 84 12.13 1.50 -10.52
N GLY A 85 13.40 1.87 -10.72
CA GLY A 85 13.88 2.45 -11.98
C GLY A 85 14.80 1.57 -12.84
N ARG A 86 15.31 0.45 -12.33
CA ARG A 86 16.25 -0.42 -13.06
C ARG A 86 15.97 -1.91 -12.79
N PHE A 87 15.62 -2.69 -13.80
CA PHE A 87 15.47 -4.16 -13.70
C PHE A 87 16.43 -4.85 -14.68
N PRO A 88 17.02 -6.03 -14.36
CA PRO A 88 16.28 -7.25 -13.94
C PRO A 88 16.90 -8.08 -12.81
N GLN A 89 16.08 -8.61 -11.87
CA GLN A 89 16.01 -10.02 -11.41
C GLN A 89 15.13 -10.12 -10.14
N ALA A 90 13.94 -10.69 -10.32
CA ALA A 90 12.99 -11.15 -9.31
C ALA A 90 12.32 -10.09 -8.41
N PHE A 91 11.00 -9.97 -8.54
CA PHE A 91 10.01 -9.67 -7.51
C PHE A 91 10.52 -9.52 -6.06
N TRP A 92 10.75 -8.30 -5.60
CA TRP A 92 11.02 -8.01 -4.19
C TRP A 92 9.71 -7.69 -3.45
N GLY A 93 9.03 -8.74 -3.01
CA GLY A 93 8.09 -8.72 -1.87
C GLY A 93 6.72 -8.06 -2.08
N LEU A 94 6.56 -7.10 -2.99
CA LEU A 94 5.27 -6.49 -3.32
C LEU A 94 4.65 -7.11 -4.58
N ASP A 95 3.34 -7.30 -4.57
CA ASP A 95 2.62 -7.70 -5.77
C ASP A 95 2.54 -6.54 -6.79
N HIS A 96 2.32 -6.89 -8.06
CA HIS A 96 2.34 -5.92 -9.16
C HIS A 96 1.21 -4.88 -9.10
N GLY A 97 0.09 -5.19 -8.43
CA GLY A 97 -1.01 -4.24 -8.24
C GLY A 97 -0.64 -3.12 -7.26
N THR A 98 0.23 -3.43 -6.30
CA THR A 98 0.84 -2.43 -5.42
C THR A 98 1.96 -1.68 -6.14
N TRP A 99 2.96 -2.41 -6.64
CA TRP A 99 4.16 -1.80 -7.21
C TRP A 99 3.87 -0.94 -8.44
N GLY A 100 3.07 -1.44 -9.39
CA GLY A 100 2.82 -0.76 -10.66
C GLY A 100 2.08 0.57 -10.52
N VAL A 101 1.43 0.81 -9.38
CA VAL A 101 0.81 2.10 -9.04
C VAL A 101 1.80 2.97 -8.28
N LEU A 102 2.43 2.44 -7.22
CA LEU A 102 3.29 3.22 -6.34
C LEU A 102 4.55 3.75 -7.04
N CYS A 103 5.06 3.09 -8.08
CA CYS A 103 6.19 3.61 -8.85
C CYS A 103 5.89 4.93 -9.58
N HIS A 104 4.61 5.21 -9.86
CA HIS A 104 4.15 6.48 -10.43
C HIS A 104 3.73 7.48 -9.36
N VAL A 105 3.01 7.03 -8.32
CA VAL A 105 2.55 7.94 -7.25
C VAL A 105 3.74 8.43 -6.39
N PHE A 106 4.70 7.56 -6.08
CA PHE A 106 5.85 7.88 -5.22
C PHE A 106 7.16 7.38 -5.86
N PRO A 107 7.62 8.01 -6.95
CA PRO A 107 8.75 7.52 -7.75
C PRO A 107 10.10 7.51 -7.00
N GLN A 108 10.24 8.32 -5.96
CA GLN A 108 11.44 8.34 -5.11
C GLN A 108 11.57 7.10 -4.23
N ALA A 109 10.49 6.32 -4.09
CA ALA A 109 10.58 4.99 -3.50
C ALA A 109 11.11 5.03 -2.04
N ASN A 110 10.90 6.16 -1.35
CA ASN A 110 11.49 6.46 -0.05
C ASN A 110 10.48 6.34 1.12
N ILE A 111 9.28 5.82 0.86
CA ILE A 111 8.20 5.64 1.83
C ILE A 111 8.04 4.16 2.19
N PRO A 112 8.02 3.77 3.48
CA PRO A 112 7.79 2.39 3.89
C PRO A 112 6.40 1.89 3.48
N VAL A 113 6.32 0.69 2.89
CA VAL A 113 5.06 0.05 2.48
C VAL A 113 4.81 -1.21 3.28
N VAL A 114 3.62 -1.33 3.87
CA VAL A 114 3.10 -2.56 4.47
C VAL A 114 1.93 -3.04 3.63
N GLN A 115 1.93 -4.32 3.27
CA GLN A 115 0.81 -4.94 2.58
C GLN A 115 -0.10 -5.71 3.53
N LEU A 116 -1.39 -5.68 3.21
CA LEU A 116 -2.46 -6.44 3.82
C LEU A 116 -3.11 -7.31 2.73
N SER A 117 -3.27 -8.61 3.01
CA SER A 117 -4.01 -9.50 2.11
C SER A 117 -5.52 -9.28 2.20
N VAL A 118 -6.27 -9.87 1.28
CA VAL A 118 -7.72 -9.96 1.33
C VAL A 118 -8.12 -11.40 1.65
N ASP A 119 -8.86 -11.60 2.74
CA ASP A 119 -9.44 -12.91 3.06
C ASP A 119 -10.62 -13.23 2.14
N TYR A 120 -10.41 -14.07 1.13
CA TYR A 120 -11.46 -14.39 0.14
C TYR A 120 -12.57 -15.29 0.70
N SER A 121 -12.40 -15.85 1.89
CA SER A 121 -13.44 -16.65 2.56
C SER A 121 -14.50 -15.79 3.26
N GLN A 122 -14.29 -14.47 3.32
CA GLN A 122 -15.14 -13.54 4.05
C GLN A 122 -16.01 -12.69 3.11
N GLY A 123 -17.14 -12.23 3.65
CA GLY A 123 -18.08 -11.35 2.93
C GLY A 123 -17.69 -9.87 3.00
N ALA A 124 -18.38 -9.04 2.21
CA ALA A 124 -18.14 -7.59 2.15
C ALA A 124 -18.25 -6.89 3.52
N GLN A 125 -19.17 -7.34 4.39
CA GLN A 125 -19.35 -6.77 5.73
C GLN A 125 -18.09 -6.92 6.60
N TYR A 126 -17.43 -8.08 6.56
CA TYR A 126 -16.17 -8.30 7.27
C TYR A 126 -15.09 -7.32 6.80
N HIS A 127 -14.92 -7.16 5.48
CA HIS A 127 -13.92 -6.25 4.92
C HIS A 127 -14.24 -4.78 5.23
N TYR A 128 -15.52 -4.42 5.28
CA TYR A 128 -15.96 -3.08 5.66
C TYR A 128 -15.66 -2.79 7.13
N ASP A 129 -15.93 -3.73 8.03
CA ASP A 129 -15.62 -3.55 9.45
C ASP A 129 -14.12 -3.56 9.73
N LEU A 130 -13.35 -4.37 8.99
CA LEU A 130 -11.88 -4.28 9.00
C LEU A 130 -11.41 -2.90 8.53
N ALA A 131 -11.96 -2.37 7.44
CA ALA A 131 -11.60 -1.04 6.94
C ALA A 131 -11.92 0.08 7.95
N LYS A 132 -13.03 -0.03 8.71
CA LYS A 132 -13.33 0.90 9.81
C LYS A 132 -12.28 0.86 10.91
N GLN A 133 -11.78 -0.32 11.27
CA GLN A 133 -10.70 -0.46 12.26
C GLN A 133 -9.41 0.16 11.75
N LEU A 134 -9.09 -0.07 10.47
CA LEU A 134 -7.91 0.49 9.83
C LEU A 134 -7.98 2.01 9.72
N ALA A 135 -9.16 2.63 9.56
CA ALA A 135 -9.34 4.07 9.36
C ALA A 135 -8.61 4.95 10.40
N GLN A 136 -8.42 4.46 11.63
CA GLN A 136 -7.68 5.16 12.68
C GLN A 136 -6.20 5.37 12.34
N LEU A 137 -5.61 4.49 11.50
CA LEU A 137 -4.23 4.56 11.05
C LEU A 137 -3.95 5.81 10.21
N ARG A 138 -4.97 6.41 9.58
CA ARG A 138 -4.84 7.61 8.72
C ARG A 138 -4.31 8.84 9.46
N ARG A 139 -4.45 8.89 10.79
CA ARG A 139 -3.97 9.98 11.65
C ARG A 139 -2.48 9.87 12.02
N LYS A 140 -1.77 8.88 11.47
CA LYS A 140 -0.36 8.59 11.79
C LYS A 140 0.51 8.58 10.54
N GLY A 141 0.22 9.48 9.61
CA GLY A 141 0.94 9.64 8.34
C GLY A 141 0.76 8.48 7.38
N LYS A 142 -0.28 7.66 7.56
CA LYS A 142 -0.51 6.47 6.74
C LYS A 142 -1.53 6.73 5.64
N LEU A 143 -1.07 6.61 4.40
CA LEU A 143 -1.95 6.51 3.24
C LEU A 143 -2.45 5.07 3.09
N MET A 144 -3.73 4.91 2.74
CA MET A 144 -4.28 3.60 2.37
C MET A 144 -4.48 3.52 0.87
N GLN A 145 -3.91 2.49 0.25
CA GLN A 145 -4.19 2.09 -1.12
C GLN A 145 -5.06 0.83 -1.09
N ARG A 146 -6.13 0.80 -1.88
CA ARG A 146 -6.95 -0.39 -2.16
C ARG A 146 -7.11 -0.59 -3.66
#